data_AF-A0A1U0V2G5-F1
#
_entry.id   AF-A0A1U0V2G5-F1
#
_cell.length_a   1.000
_cell.length_b   1.000
_cell.length_c   1.000
_cell.angle_alpha   90.00
_cell.angle_beta   90.00
_cell.angle_gamma   90.00
#
_symmetry.space_group_name_H-M   'P 1'
#
loop_
_entity.id
_entity.type
_entity.pdbx_description
1 polymer ?
#
loop_
_entity_poly.entity_id
_entity_poly.type
_entity_poly.pdbx_seq_one_letter_code
_entity_poly.pdbx_strand_id
1 'polypeptide(L)'
;MAAKILTVDIETQRAIVETFSLYKPFIHIDRVVKPSRILCFAAQWRGSDKVIFHAAWDDADGDAYDRMIRAAWELLNEADIVVTYNGDRFDLQWFNAEFERLKHGPPTPYKSFDLVKLTKQKFKQGLLSLKLDWSSRIYLGDRKVPHGGTDLWHDIRYGTRAERRAAQKVMREYCEHDTVLTGQLMERWLPWSKLNLSLYEDNDDELLHCVKCNGTDLKRDGVKFYATSGFLYQMYRCKSKGCRATSRGKRAQRSSELRPV
;
A
#
# COMPACT_ATOMS: atom_id res chain seq x y z
N MET A 1 -2.55 3.81 22.36
CA MET A 1 -3.12 3.24 21.10
C MET A 1 -1.97 2.83 20.19
N ALA A 2 -2.19 2.09 19.11
CA ALA A 2 -1.17 1.66 18.14
C ALA A 2 -1.59 2.10 16.73
N ALA A 3 -0.64 2.34 15.81
CA ALA A 3 -0.97 2.78 14.44
C ALA A 3 -1.89 1.77 13.74
N LYS A 4 -3.04 2.23 13.23
CA LYS A 4 -3.89 1.47 12.32
C LYS A 4 -3.31 1.54 10.91
N ILE A 5 -2.66 0.45 10.49
CA ILE A 5 -1.98 0.36 9.20
C ILE A 5 -2.79 -0.54 8.28
N LEU A 6 -3.32 0.03 7.20
CA LEU A 6 -4.11 -0.68 6.20
C LEU A 6 -3.27 -0.92 4.95
N THR A 7 -3.18 -2.16 4.48
CA THR A 7 -2.72 -2.45 3.12
C THR A 7 -3.93 -2.55 2.21
N VAL A 8 -3.88 -1.98 1.01
CA VAL A 8 -4.99 -2.01 0.04
C VAL A 8 -4.47 -2.17 -1.38
N ASP A 9 -5.23 -2.89 -2.20
CA ASP A 9 -5.03 -3.08 -3.64
C ASP A 9 -6.39 -3.10 -4.35
N ILE A 10 -6.44 -2.60 -5.60
CA ILE A 10 -7.65 -2.60 -6.43
C ILE A 10 -7.44 -3.32 -7.75
N GLU A 11 -8.54 -3.85 -8.28
CA GLU A 11 -8.62 -4.30 -9.66
C GLU A 11 -9.67 -3.49 -10.41
N THR A 12 -9.33 -3.08 -11.64
CA THR A 12 -10.19 -2.23 -12.46
C THR A 12 -10.69 -2.98 -13.69
N GLN A 13 -11.90 -2.65 -14.12
CA GLN A 13 -12.48 -3.12 -15.37
C GLN A 13 -12.19 -2.12 -16.49
N ARG A 14 -11.96 -2.64 -17.70
CA ARG A 14 -11.65 -1.84 -18.89
C ARG A 14 -12.87 -1.07 -19.39
N ALA A 15 -12.63 0.13 -19.90
CA ALA A 15 -13.60 0.90 -20.67
C ALA A 15 -14.03 0.15 -21.94
N ILE A 16 -15.23 0.47 -22.42
CA ILE A 16 -15.74 0.08 -23.75
C ILE A 16 -15.73 1.33 -24.61
N VAL A 17 -15.07 1.25 -25.76
CA VAL A 17 -14.88 2.38 -26.67
C VAL A 17 -15.13 1.95 -28.11
N GLU A 18 -15.73 2.83 -28.91
CA GLU A 18 -15.88 2.64 -30.35
C GLU A 18 -14.68 3.20 -31.11
N THR A 19 -14.15 2.45 -32.08
CA THR A 19 -13.02 2.87 -32.92
C THR A 19 -13.13 2.27 -34.31
N PHE A 20 -12.70 3.02 -35.32
CA PHE A 20 -12.56 2.53 -36.70
C PHE A 20 -11.20 1.86 -36.97
N SER A 21 -10.23 2.00 -36.07
CA SER A 21 -8.87 1.51 -36.24
C SER A 21 -8.49 0.52 -35.14
N LEU A 22 -7.85 -0.58 -35.55
CA LEU A 22 -7.17 -1.53 -34.65
C LEU A 22 -5.77 -1.02 -34.24
N TYR A 23 -5.19 -0.07 -34.97
CA TYR A 23 -3.92 0.58 -34.65
C TYR A 23 -4.15 1.83 -33.80
N LYS A 24 -3.22 2.11 -32.88
CA LYS A 24 -3.29 3.12 -31.81
C LYS A 24 -3.92 4.46 -32.25
N PRO A 25 -5.25 4.64 -32.06
CA PRO A 25 -5.90 5.90 -32.36
C PRO A 25 -5.91 6.79 -31.10
N PHE A 26 -5.99 8.11 -31.30
CA PHE A 26 -6.52 8.97 -30.24
C PHE A 26 -8.04 8.74 -30.18
N ILE A 27 -8.56 8.26 -29.05
CA ILE A 27 -9.99 7.97 -28.87
C ILE A 27 -10.61 9.15 -28.13
N HIS A 28 -11.51 9.87 -28.80
CA HIS A 28 -12.23 11.01 -28.21
C HIS A 28 -13.19 10.55 -27.11
N ILE A 29 -13.44 11.37 -26.09
CA ILE A 29 -14.28 11.02 -24.94
C ILE A 29 -15.71 10.63 -25.34
N ASP A 30 -16.26 11.23 -26.39
CA ASP A 30 -17.60 10.90 -26.92
C ASP A 30 -17.70 9.48 -27.52
N ARG A 31 -16.56 8.80 -27.71
CA ARG A 31 -16.53 7.39 -28.16
C ARG A 31 -16.51 6.41 -27.01
N VAL A 32 -16.51 6.89 -25.77
CA VAL A 32 -16.61 6.04 -24.59
C VAL A 32 -18.06 5.61 -24.41
N VAL A 33 -18.33 4.35 -24.69
CA VAL A 33 -19.64 3.71 -24.44
C VAL A 33 -19.81 3.40 -22.96
N LYS A 34 -18.73 2.94 -22.32
CA LYS A 34 -18.70 2.68 -20.87
C LYS A 34 -17.32 3.03 -20.31
N PRO A 35 -17.22 3.88 -19.27
CA PRO A 35 -15.94 4.20 -18.65
C PRO A 35 -15.35 3.00 -17.90
N SER A 36 -14.04 3.04 -17.67
CA SER A 36 -13.39 2.14 -16.72
C SER A 36 -13.92 2.39 -15.31
N ARG A 37 -13.87 1.36 -14.45
CA ARG A 37 -14.29 1.45 -13.05
C ARG A 37 -13.51 0.49 -12.16
N ILE A 38 -13.48 0.76 -10.86
CA ILE A 38 -13.09 -0.25 -9.87
C ILE A 38 -14.03 -1.46 -9.97
N LEU A 39 -13.47 -2.66 -9.99
CA LEU A 39 -14.22 -3.91 -10.06
C LEU A 39 -14.30 -4.56 -8.68
N CYS A 40 -13.17 -4.56 -7.98
CA CYS A 40 -13.04 -5.02 -6.60
C CYS A 40 -11.83 -4.37 -5.93
N PHE A 41 -11.78 -4.48 -4.61
CA PHE A 41 -10.59 -4.20 -3.83
C PHE A 41 -10.41 -5.24 -2.74
N ALA A 42 -9.16 -5.43 -2.34
CA ALA A 42 -8.79 -6.18 -1.16
C ALA A 42 -8.05 -5.26 -0.19
N ALA A 43 -8.23 -5.51 1.10
CA ALA A 43 -7.57 -4.78 2.15
C ALA A 43 -7.19 -5.68 3.33
N GLN A 44 -6.11 -5.36 4.02
CA GLN A 44 -5.66 -6.11 5.19
C GLN A 44 -5.10 -5.17 6.23
N TRP A 45 -5.64 -5.25 7.45
CA TRP A 45 -5.05 -4.58 8.61
C TRP A 45 -3.76 -5.28 9.02
N ARG A 46 -2.71 -4.50 9.28
CA ARG A 46 -1.44 -5.03 9.80
C ARG A 46 -1.67 -5.82 11.09
N GLY A 47 -1.14 -7.04 11.13
CA GLY A 47 -1.31 -7.95 12.28
C GLY A 47 -2.61 -8.76 12.28
N SER A 48 -3.47 -8.58 11.27
CA SER A 48 -4.64 -9.43 11.07
C SER A 48 -4.37 -10.49 10.00
N ASP A 49 -4.78 -11.73 10.27
CA ASP A 49 -4.76 -12.81 9.27
C ASP A 49 -5.93 -12.72 8.27
N LYS A 50 -6.91 -11.85 8.52
CA LYS A 50 -8.10 -11.72 7.70
C LYS A 50 -7.90 -10.67 6.61
N VAL A 51 -8.05 -11.10 5.35
CA VAL A 51 -8.20 -10.19 4.21
C VAL A 51 -9.67 -9.81 4.08
N ILE A 52 -9.92 -8.51 3.90
CA ILE A 52 -11.22 -7.93 3.61
C ILE A 52 -11.32 -7.78 2.10
N PHE A 53 -12.40 -8.27 1.51
CA PHE A 53 -12.62 -8.21 0.06
C PHE A 53 -14.03 -7.73 -0.25
N HIS A 54 -14.14 -6.73 -1.12
CA HIS A 54 -15.42 -6.26 -1.65
C HIS A 54 -15.34 -6.15 -3.17
N ALA A 55 -16.45 -6.44 -3.83
CA ALA A 55 -16.54 -6.39 -5.28
C ALA A 55 -17.93 -5.91 -5.73
N ALA A 56 -17.94 -5.28 -6.90
CA ALA A 56 -19.14 -4.90 -7.62
C ALA A 56 -18.96 -5.36 -9.07
N TRP A 57 -19.31 -6.63 -9.32
CA TRP A 57 -19.04 -7.32 -10.59
C TRP A 57 -19.92 -6.86 -11.74
N ASP A 58 -21.14 -6.42 -11.44
CA ASP A 58 -22.08 -5.99 -12.46
C ASP A 58 -21.96 -4.49 -12.70
N ASP A 59 -21.90 -4.11 -13.97
CA ASP A 59 -21.81 -2.71 -14.36
C ASP A 59 -23.10 -1.96 -14.06
N ALA A 60 -24.25 -2.64 -14.09
CA ALA A 60 -25.58 -2.04 -13.91
C ALA A 60 -26.04 -1.98 -12.44
N ASP A 61 -25.35 -2.67 -11.53
CA ASP A 61 -25.69 -2.69 -10.10
C ASP A 61 -25.01 -1.53 -9.37
N GLY A 62 -25.66 -0.36 -9.40
CA GLY A 62 -25.18 0.86 -8.75
C GLY A 62 -25.13 0.76 -7.22
N ASP A 63 -26.07 0.03 -6.61
CA ASP A 63 -26.13 -0.10 -5.15
C ASP A 63 -25.00 -1.00 -4.62
N ALA A 64 -24.68 -2.09 -5.33
CA ALA A 64 -23.49 -2.89 -4.99
C ALA A 64 -22.21 -2.09 -5.15
N TYR A 65 -22.16 -1.21 -6.16
CA TYR A 65 -21.02 -0.33 -6.37
C TYR A 65 -20.86 0.69 -5.23
N ASP A 66 -21.92 1.39 -4.84
CA ASP A 66 -21.89 2.33 -3.70
C ASP A 66 -21.44 1.63 -2.42
N ARG A 67 -22.01 0.46 -2.11
CA ARG A 67 -21.61 -0.32 -0.91
C ARG A 67 -20.13 -0.71 -0.94
N MET A 68 -19.59 -1.09 -2.09
CA MET A 68 -18.17 -1.41 -2.23
C MET A 68 -17.31 -0.16 -1.98
N ILE A 69 -17.62 0.96 -2.64
CA ILE A 69 -16.82 2.17 -2.50
C ILE A 69 -16.92 2.76 -1.09
N ARG A 70 -18.11 2.74 -0.48
CA ARG A 70 -18.33 3.13 0.91
C ARG A 70 -17.49 2.30 1.88
N ALA A 71 -17.43 0.98 1.69
CA ALA A 71 -16.59 0.11 2.51
C ALA A 71 -15.09 0.47 2.40
N ALA A 72 -14.62 0.81 1.19
CA ALA A 72 -13.25 1.32 1.03
C ALA A 72 -13.06 2.65 1.75
N TRP A 73 -14.01 3.59 1.61
CA TRP A 73 -13.96 4.88 2.28
C TRP A 73 -13.86 4.74 3.80
N GLU A 74 -14.68 3.87 4.41
CA GLU A 74 -14.69 3.62 5.86
C GLU A 74 -13.34 3.09 6.35
N LEU A 75 -12.75 2.13 5.63
CA LEU A 75 -11.43 1.58 5.95
C LEU A 75 -10.33 2.64 5.85
N LEU A 76 -10.33 3.45 4.78
CA LEU A 76 -9.36 4.51 4.58
C LEU A 76 -9.53 5.63 5.62
N ASN A 77 -10.76 5.93 6.02
CA ASN A 77 -11.08 6.93 7.04
C ASN A 77 -10.65 6.51 8.44
N GLU A 78 -10.56 5.20 8.71
CA GLU A 78 -10.07 4.65 9.98
C GLU A 78 -8.53 4.53 10.03
N ALA A 79 -7.85 4.48 8.88
CA ALA A 79 -6.42 4.22 8.82
C ALA A 79 -5.56 5.44 9.21
N ASP A 80 -4.51 5.20 9.98
CA ASP A 80 -3.45 6.19 10.21
C ASP A 80 -2.44 6.19 9.05
N ILE A 81 -2.20 5.01 8.49
CA ILE A 81 -1.24 4.76 7.41
C ILE A 81 -1.86 3.81 6.40
N VAL A 82 -1.83 4.18 5.13
CA VAL A 82 -2.30 3.34 4.02
C VAL A 82 -1.11 2.89 3.17
N VAL A 83 -0.96 1.58 3.01
CA VAL A 83 0.13 0.93 2.28
C VAL A 83 -0.39 0.41 0.96
N THR A 84 0.30 0.73 -0.12
CA THR A 84 -0.04 0.31 -1.48
C THR A 84 1.22 -0.05 -2.25
N TYR A 85 1.06 -0.73 -3.38
CA TYR A 85 2.13 -0.92 -4.35
C TYR A 85 1.83 -0.09 -5.61
N ASN A 86 2.37 1.13 -5.72
CA ASN A 86 2.05 2.14 -6.75
C ASN A 86 0.70 2.86 -6.59
N GLY A 87 0.04 2.76 -5.43
CA GLY A 87 -1.30 3.28 -5.25
C GLY A 87 -1.43 4.79 -5.18
N ASP A 88 -0.35 5.53 -4.87
CA ASP A 88 -0.38 6.99 -4.93
C ASP A 88 -0.66 7.54 -6.34
N ARG A 89 -0.38 6.72 -7.36
CA ARG A 89 -0.59 7.04 -8.78
C ARG A 89 -1.71 6.24 -9.42
N PHE A 90 -2.35 5.33 -8.67
CA PHE A 90 -3.34 4.41 -9.20
C PHE A 90 -4.49 4.24 -8.20
N ASP A 91 -4.36 3.31 -7.25
CA ASP A 91 -5.41 2.90 -6.31
C ASP A 91 -6.08 4.07 -5.59
N LEU A 92 -5.27 4.96 -4.98
CA LEU A 92 -5.80 6.09 -4.20
C LEU A 92 -6.41 7.17 -5.10
N GLN A 93 -5.92 7.32 -6.33
CA GLN A 93 -6.53 8.26 -7.28
C GLN A 93 -7.88 7.75 -7.79
N TRP A 94 -7.98 6.44 -8.04
CA TRP A 94 -9.23 5.76 -8.34
C TRP A 94 -10.22 5.94 -7.20
N PHE A 95 -9.85 5.59 -5.96
CA PHE A 95 -10.72 5.78 -4.80
C PHE A 95 -11.16 7.23 -4.64
N ASN A 96 -10.27 8.21 -4.71
CA ASN A 96 -10.64 9.62 -4.58
C ASN A 96 -11.62 10.08 -5.66
N ALA A 97 -11.43 9.64 -6.92
CA ALA A 97 -12.38 9.94 -7.99
C ALA A 97 -13.77 9.34 -7.73
N GLU A 98 -13.82 8.11 -7.22
CA GLU A 98 -15.07 7.43 -6.89
C GLU A 98 -15.75 8.00 -5.63
N PHE A 99 -14.98 8.42 -4.63
CA PHE A 99 -15.50 9.11 -3.44
C PHE A 99 -16.15 10.45 -3.80
N GLU A 100 -15.54 11.20 -4.72
CA GLU A 100 -16.14 12.42 -5.25
C GLU A 100 -17.40 12.12 -6.07
N ARG A 101 -17.33 11.13 -6.98
CA ARG A 101 -18.46 10.72 -7.82
C ARG A 101 -19.69 10.31 -6.99
N LEU A 102 -19.47 9.64 -5.87
CA LEU A 102 -20.51 9.18 -4.94
C LEU A 102 -20.77 10.13 -3.77
N LYS A 103 -20.13 11.31 -3.76
CA LYS A 103 -20.32 12.36 -2.75
C LYS A 103 -20.03 11.92 -1.30
N HIS A 104 -19.04 11.04 -1.11
CA HIS A 104 -18.54 10.69 0.23
C HIS A 104 -17.58 11.74 0.80
N GLY A 105 -16.98 12.57 -0.05
CA GLY A 105 -15.89 13.47 0.35
C GLY A 105 -14.58 12.72 0.66
N PRO A 106 -13.50 13.42 1.01
CA PRO A 106 -12.24 12.77 1.34
C PRO A 106 -12.34 12.04 2.70
N PRO A 107 -11.67 10.90 2.88
CA PRO A 107 -11.48 10.31 4.20
C PRO A 107 -10.62 11.22 5.09
N THR A 108 -10.64 10.96 6.40
CA THR A 108 -9.75 11.62 7.37
C THR A 108 -8.28 11.46 6.94
N PRO A 109 -7.43 12.48 7.12
CA PRO A 109 -6.06 12.43 6.63
C PRO A 109 -5.26 11.25 7.19
N TYR A 110 -4.69 10.46 6.29
CA TYR A 110 -3.77 9.37 6.61
C TYR A 110 -2.42 9.56 5.91
N LYS A 111 -1.40 8.85 6.37
CA LYS A 111 -0.10 8.83 5.72
C LYS A 111 -0.06 7.74 4.65
N SER A 112 0.11 8.12 3.39
CA SER A 112 0.39 7.13 2.35
C SER A 112 1.82 6.58 2.44
N PHE A 113 1.95 5.26 2.35
CA PHE A 113 3.20 4.54 2.22
C PHE A 113 3.20 3.66 0.96
N ASP A 114 3.44 4.30 -0.18
CA ASP A 114 3.60 3.61 -1.47
C ASP A 114 4.97 2.91 -1.58
N LEU A 115 4.93 1.58 -1.69
CA LEU A 115 6.11 0.75 -1.75
C LEU A 115 6.92 0.95 -3.03
N VAL A 116 6.31 1.30 -4.18
CA VAL A 116 7.07 1.58 -5.41
C VAL A 116 7.94 2.81 -5.26
N LYS A 117 7.49 3.82 -4.51
CA LYS A 117 8.33 4.99 -4.19
C LYS A 117 9.53 4.58 -3.34
N LEU A 118 9.33 3.73 -2.34
CA LEU A 118 10.42 3.21 -1.53
C LEU A 118 11.39 2.37 -2.38
N THR A 119 10.88 1.46 -3.20
CA THR A 119 11.67 0.61 -4.09
C THR A 119 12.51 1.45 -5.04
N LYS A 120 11.92 2.49 -5.66
CA LYS A 120 12.65 3.43 -6.52
C LYS A 120 13.78 4.13 -5.79
N GLN A 121 13.53 4.57 -4.55
CA GLN A 121 14.50 5.30 -3.75
C GLN A 121 15.63 4.41 -3.23
N LYS A 122 15.36 3.14 -2.90
CA LYS A 122 16.27 2.30 -2.13
C LYS A 122 16.86 1.12 -2.90
N PHE A 123 16.11 0.56 -3.85
CA PHE A 123 16.40 -0.77 -4.40
C PHE A 123 16.49 -0.81 -5.94
N LYS A 124 16.11 0.26 -6.65
CA LYS A 124 16.01 0.29 -8.12
C LYS A 124 17.23 -0.29 -8.83
N GLN A 125 18.45 0.10 -8.42
CA GLN A 125 19.68 -0.34 -9.08
C GLN A 125 19.96 -1.84 -8.92
N GLY A 126 19.38 -2.48 -7.90
CA GLY A 126 19.49 -3.93 -7.67
C GLY A 126 18.32 -4.74 -8.23
N LEU A 127 17.37 -4.12 -8.94
CA LEU A 127 16.17 -4.78 -9.45
C LEU A 127 16.03 -4.59 -10.96
N LEU A 128 15.65 -5.67 -11.66
CA LEU A 128 15.36 -5.62 -13.09
C LEU A 128 13.97 -5.04 -13.40
N SER A 129 13.07 -5.02 -12.41
CA SER A 129 11.71 -4.51 -12.56
C SER A 129 11.20 -3.93 -11.24
N LEU A 130 10.29 -2.95 -11.35
CA LEU A 130 9.59 -2.33 -10.23
C LEU A 130 8.18 -2.91 -10.05
N LYS A 131 7.87 -4.05 -10.68
CA LYS A 131 6.59 -4.74 -10.48
C LYS A 131 6.57 -5.44 -9.12
N LEU A 132 5.37 -5.54 -8.52
CA LEU A 132 5.13 -6.29 -7.29
C LEU A 132 5.68 -7.71 -7.41
N ASP A 133 5.32 -8.42 -8.49
CA ASP A 133 5.76 -9.79 -8.76
C ASP A 133 7.29 -9.96 -8.67
N TRP A 134 8.05 -9.03 -9.25
CA TRP A 134 9.51 -9.10 -9.23
C TRP A 134 10.05 -8.93 -7.80
N SER A 135 9.50 -7.96 -7.07
CA SER A 135 9.89 -7.71 -5.68
C SER A 135 9.53 -8.89 -4.76
N SER A 136 8.34 -9.47 -4.93
CA SER A 136 7.87 -10.64 -4.19
C SER A 136 8.78 -11.84 -4.43
N ARG A 137 9.17 -12.12 -5.68
CA ARG A 137 10.06 -13.25 -6.00
C ARG A 137 11.42 -13.12 -5.34
N ILE A 138 12.01 -11.93 -5.43
CA ILE A 138 13.37 -11.69 -4.93
C ILE A 138 13.41 -11.65 -3.40
N TYR A 139 12.42 -11.03 -2.76
CA TYR A 139 12.49 -10.74 -1.33
C TYR A 139 11.61 -11.64 -0.47
N LEU A 140 10.53 -12.22 -1.00
CA LEU A 140 9.64 -13.10 -0.26
C LEU A 140 9.78 -14.56 -0.66
N GLY A 141 10.32 -14.85 -1.85
CA GLY A 141 10.30 -16.20 -2.42
C GLY A 141 8.91 -16.61 -2.92
N ASP A 142 8.00 -15.65 -3.05
CA ASP A 142 6.62 -15.82 -3.51
C ASP A 142 6.40 -15.03 -4.82
N ARG A 143 5.29 -15.25 -5.51
CA ARG A 143 4.96 -14.60 -6.79
C ARG A 143 3.47 -14.29 -6.88
N LYS A 144 3.10 -13.39 -7.80
CA LYS A 144 1.68 -13.15 -8.11
C LYS A 144 1.04 -14.44 -8.62
N VAL A 145 -0.25 -14.62 -8.32
CA VAL A 145 -1.05 -15.72 -8.87
C VAL A 145 -1.04 -15.60 -10.40
N PRO A 146 -0.65 -16.65 -11.14
CA PRO A 146 -0.77 -16.64 -12.60
C PRO A 146 -2.25 -16.61 -12.97
N HIS A 147 -2.69 -15.54 -13.64
CA HIS A 147 -3.96 -15.56 -14.35
C HIS A 147 -3.74 -16.31 -15.68
N GLY A 148 -4.57 -17.30 -15.99
CA GLY A 148 -4.43 -18.16 -17.18
C GLY A 148 -4.48 -17.39 -18.51
N GLY A 149 -4.33 -18.11 -19.63
CA GLY A 149 -4.31 -17.53 -20.98
C GLY A 149 -5.65 -16.98 -21.49
N THR A 150 -6.75 -17.12 -20.74
CA THR A 150 -8.06 -16.55 -21.06
C THR A 150 -8.21 -15.14 -20.46
N ASP A 151 -8.97 -14.29 -21.13
CA ASP A 151 -9.14 -12.89 -20.72
C ASP A 151 -10.11 -12.78 -19.53
N LEU A 152 -9.56 -12.85 -18.32
CA LEU A 152 -10.28 -12.81 -17.05
C LEU A 152 -11.31 -11.68 -16.96
N TRP A 153 -10.95 -10.48 -17.41
CA TRP A 153 -11.82 -9.30 -17.36
C TRP A 153 -12.99 -9.40 -18.34
N HIS A 154 -12.76 -10.00 -19.51
CA HIS A 154 -13.81 -10.27 -20.48
C HIS A 154 -14.82 -11.27 -19.89
N ASP A 155 -14.33 -12.36 -19.30
CA ASP A 155 -15.18 -13.40 -18.73
C ASP A 155 -16.05 -12.88 -17.58
N ILE A 156 -15.52 -11.96 -16.74
CA ILE A 156 -16.32 -11.32 -15.68
C ILE A 156 -17.51 -10.53 -16.24
N ARG A 157 -17.31 -9.84 -17.39
CA ARG A 157 -18.32 -8.97 -17.98
C ARG A 157 -19.30 -9.72 -18.89
N TYR A 158 -18.79 -10.59 -19.75
CA TYR A 158 -19.56 -11.19 -20.85
C TYR A 158 -19.69 -12.69 -20.78
N GLY A 159 -18.97 -13.35 -19.87
CA GLY A 159 -19.04 -14.81 -19.74
C GLY A 159 -20.44 -15.29 -19.35
N THR A 160 -20.68 -16.56 -19.62
CA THR A 160 -21.81 -17.30 -19.05
C THR A 160 -21.77 -17.24 -17.52
N ARG A 161 -22.86 -17.60 -16.85
CA ARG A 161 -22.91 -17.62 -15.38
C ARG A 161 -21.79 -18.47 -14.76
N ALA A 162 -21.41 -19.57 -15.40
CA ALA A 162 -20.33 -20.44 -14.93
C ALA A 162 -18.95 -19.78 -15.11
N GLU A 163 -18.68 -19.22 -16.28
CA GLU A 163 -17.43 -18.52 -16.58
C GLU A 163 -17.26 -17.28 -15.70
N ARG A 164 -18.30 -16.46 -15.54
CA ARG A 164 -18.30 -15.30 -14.63
C ARG A 164 -17.92 -15.71 -13.22
N ARG A 165 -18.53 -16.79 -12.68
CA ARG A 165 -18.22 -17.27 -11.33
C ARG A 165 -16.78 -17.74 -11.19
N ALA A 166 -16.25 -18.47 -12.18
CA ALA A 166 -14.86 -18.91 -12.18
C ALA A 166 -13.91 -17.71 -12.24
N ALA A 167 -14.16 -16.76 -13.14
CA ALA A 167 -13.35 -15.57 -13.31
C ALA A 167 -13.38 -14.65 -12.07
N GLN A 168 -14.55 -14.45 -11.45
CA GLN A 168 -14.69 -13.69 -10.21
C GLN A 168 -13.91 -14.32 -9.05
N LYS A 169 -13.88 -15.66 -8.97
CA LYS A 169 -13.09 -16.37 -7.94
C LYS A 169 -11.60 -16.15 -8.14
N VAL A 170 -11.10 -16.30 -9.38
CA VAL A 170 -9.68 -16.06 -9.70
C VAL A 170 -9.30 -14.59 -9.45
N MET A 171 -10.16 -13.65 -9.85
CA MET A 171 -9.93 -12.22 -9.62
C MET A 171 -9.86 -11.88 -8.12
N ARG A 172 -10.74 -12.47 -7.30
CA ARG A 172 -10.68 -12.33 -5.84
C ARG A 172 -9.35 -12.83 -5.30
N GLU A 173 -8.98 -14.06 -5.62
CA GLU A 173 -7.74 -14.70 -5.14
C GLU A 173 -6.51 -13.87 -5.52
N TYR A 174 -6.49 -13.35 -6.74
CA TYR A 174 -5.42 -12.50 -7.25
C TYR A 174 -5.30 -11.18 -6.46
N CYS A 175 -6.41 -10.44 -6.27
CA CYS A 175 -6.41 -9.16 -5.55
C CYS A 175 -6.11 -9.34 -4.05
N GLU A 176 -6.66 -10.38 -3.41
CA GLU A 176 -6.35 -10.73 -2.02
C GLU A 176 -4.86 -11.08 -1.85
N HIS A 177 -4.30 -11.90 -2.75
CA HIS A 177 -2.88 -12.28 -2.70
C HIS A 177 -1.95 -11.09 -2.91
N ASP A 178 -2.27 -10.17 -3.82
CA ASP A 178 -1.49 -8.95 -4.04
C ASP A 178 -1.47 -8.03 -2.82
N THR A 179 -2.60 -7.92 -2.13
CA THR A 179 -2.69 -7.20 -0.85
C THR A 179 -1.77 -7.84 0.20
N VAL A 180 -1.79 -9.18 0.31
CA VAL A 180 -0.94 -9.92 1.25
C VAL A 180 0.55 -9.75 0.92
N LEU A 181 0.93 -9.92 -0.35
CA LEU A 181 2.31 -9.71 -0.80
C LEU A 181 2.79 -8.29 -0.50
N THR A 182 1.92 -7.30 -0.72
CA THR A 182 2.22 -5.89 -0.41
C THR A 182 2.45 -5.69 1.09
N GLY A 183 1.61 -6.26 1.95
CA GLY A 183 1.76 -6.21 3.40
C GLY A 183 3.04 -6.89 3.89
N GLN A 184 3.38 -8.06 3.34
CA GLN A 184 4.61 -8.78 3.66
C GLN A 184 5.87 -8.00 3.23
N LEU A 185 5.85 -7.39 2.03
CA LEU A 185 6.92 -6.51 1.59
C LEU A 185 7.04 -5.28 2.48
N MET A 186 5.92 -4.71 2.92
CA MET A 186 5.90 -3.58 3.86
C MET A 186 6.66 -3.93 5.14
N GLU A 187 6.37 -5.07 5.78
CA GLU A 187 7.08 -5.50 6.99
C GLU A 187 8.59 -5.65 6.74
N ARG A 188 8.95 -6.31 5.62
CA ARG A 188 10.35 -6.53 5.26
C ARG A 188 11.10 -5.24 4.97
N TRP A 189 10.41 -4.23 4.46
CA TRP A 189 10.99 -2.95 4.04
C TRP A 189 10.80 -1.81 5.02
N LEU A 190 10.01 -2.01 6.09
CA LEU A 190 9.80 -1.05 7.16
C LEU A 190 11.11 -0.43 7.71
N PRO A 191 12.24 -1.17 7.84
CA PRO A 191 13.52 -0.61 8.27
C PRO A 191 14.10 0.46 7.34
N TRP A 192 13.74 0.42 6.06
CA TRP A 192 14.20 1.36 5.02
C TRP A 192 13.27 2.56 4.84
N SER A 193 12.07 2.49 5.43
CA SER A 193 11.05 3.54 5.34
C SER A 193 11.45 4.80 6.12
N LYS A 194 10.68 5.88 5.94
CA LYS A 194 10.72 7.07 6.81
C LYS A 194 9.63 7.06 7.90
N LEU A 195 8.88 5.96 8.04
CA LEU A 195 7.83 5.87 9.05
C LEU A 195 8.40 5.90 10.47
N ASN A 196 7.66 6.50 11.38
CA ASN A 196 7.96 6.45 12.80
C ASN A 196 6.71 5.91 13.51
N LEU A 197 6.62 4.59 13.64
CA LEU A 197 5.46 3.92 14.23
C LEU A 197 5.39 4.17 15.73
N SER A 198 6.50 4.43 16.41
CA SER A 198 6.51 4.71 17.85
C SER A 198 5.82 6.03 18.22
N LEU A 199 5.44 6.88 17.24
CA LEU A 199 4.63 8.08 17.48
C LEU A 199 3.14 7.79 17.64
N TYR A 200 2.70 6.63 17.18
CA TYR A 200 1.30 6.20 17.26
C TYR A 200 1.06 5.29 18.45
N GLU A 201 2.11 5.05 19.25
CA GLU A 201 2.16 4.10 20.35
C GLU A 201 2.18 4.86 21.68
N ASP A 202 1.54 4.30 22.68
CA ASP A 202 1.54 4.85 24.04
C ASP A 202 2.81 4.38 24.78
N ASN A 203 3.86 5.20 24.73
CA ASN A 203 5.21 4.87 25.18
C ASN A 203 5.60 5.69 26.42
N ASP A 204 4.74 5.70 27.44
CA ASP A 204 4.93 6.39 28.73
C ASP A 204 5.67 5.52 29.77
N ASP A 205 6.57 4.65 29.33
CA ASP A 205 7.28 3.66 30.16
C ASP A 205 8.78 3.97 30.39
N GLU A 206 9.23 5.16 29.96
CA GLU A 206 10.63 5.62 29.96
C GLU A 206 11.61 4.74 29.15
N LEU A 207 11.12 3.74 28.42
CA LEU A 207 11.95 2.85 27.62
C LEU A 207 12.28 3.48 26.25
N LEU A 208 13.34 2.97 25.64
CA LEU A 208 13.65 3.29 24.25
C LEU A 208 12.84 2.35 23.36
N HIS A 209 12.02 2.93 22.49
CA HIS A 209 11.26 2.18 21.50
C HIS A 209 11.85 2.33 20.10
N CYS A 210 11.85 1.23 19.36
CA CYS A 210 12.23 1.23 17.97
C CYS A 210 11.19 2.00 17.14
N VAL A 211 11.63 3.00 16.38
CA VAL A 211 10.76 3.82 15.52
C VAL A 211 10.03 3.03 14.43
N LYS A 212 10.38 1.76 14.23
CA LYS A 212 9.78 0.90 13.19
C LYS A 212 8.84 -0.15 13.75
N CYS A 213 9.27 -0.91 14.74
CA CYS A 213 8.49 -2.04 15.25
C CYS A 213 8.03 -1.85 16.70
N ASN A 214 8.24 -0.68 17.29
CA ASN A 214 7.99 -0.33 18.68
C ASN A 214 8.65 -1.21 19.77
N GLY A 215 9.43 -2.23 19.38
CA GLY A 215 10.14 -3.09 20.31
C GLY A 215 11.23 -2.35 21.10
N THR A 216 11.45 -2.79 22.34
CA THR A 216 12.35 -2.15 23.32
C THR A 216 13.75 -2.76 23.38
N ASP A 217 13.98 -3.88 22.70
CA ASP A 217 15.32 -4.49 22.61
C ASP A 217 16.19 -3.77 21.57
N LEU A 218 16.78 -2.66 22.01
CA LEU A 218 17.74 -1.87 21.25
C LEU A 218 19.13 -1.96 21.86
N LYS A 219 20.14 -1.98 20.99
CA LYS A 219 21.54 -1.73 21.39
C LYS A 219 21.99 -0.37 20.90
N ARG A 220 22.83 0.29 21.68
CA ARG A 220 23.59 1.45 21.22
C ARG A 220 24.46 1.02 20.02
N ASP A 221 24.44 1.77 18.92
CA ASP A 221 25.24 1.48 17.71
C ASP A 221 26.69 1.99 17.88
N GLY A 222 27.34 1.56 18.97
CA GLY A 222 28.68 1.98 19.37
C GLY A 222 28.85 3.50 19.44
N VAL A 223 29.92 4.00 18.81
CA VAL A 223 30.29 5.42 18.72
C VAL A 223 29.59 6.17 17.57
N LYS A 224 28.63 5.56 16.87
CA LYS A 224 27.92 6.23 15.78
C LYS A 224 26.90 7.22 16.31
N PHE A 225 27.01 8.45 15.82
CA PHE A 225 26.05 9.52 16.06
C PHE A 225 25.33 9.91 14.77
N TYR A 226 24.08 10.34 14.90
CA TYR A 226 23.35 11.01 13.83
C TYR A 226 23.53 12.51 13.95
N ALA A 227 24.12 13.11 12.91
CA ALA A 227 24.31 14.54 12.83
C ALA A 227 23.12 15.23 12.17
N THR A 228 22.66 16.28 12.83
CA THR A 228 21.85 17.35 12.24
C THR A 228 22.73 18.60 12.12
N SER A 229 22.20 19.68 11.55
CA SER A 229 22.95 20.96 11.46
C SER A 229 23.41 21.47 12.83
N GLY A 230 22.60 21.30 13.88
CA GLY A 230 22.89 21.84 15.21
C GLY A 230 23.28 20.83 16.29
N PHE A 231 23.04 19.53 16.08
CA PHE A 231 23.14 18.53 17.15
C PHE A 231 23.61 17.15 16.67
N LEU A 232 24.30 16.44 17.56
CA LEU A 232 24.61 15.01 17.45
C LEU A 232 23.72 14.19 18.38
N TYR A 233 23.09 13.15 17.85
CA TYR A 233 22.21 12.25 18.60
C TYR A 233 22.78 10.83 18.61
N GLN A 234 22.69 10.15 19.75
CA GLN A 234 23.09 8.74 19.83
C GLN A 234 22.21 7.88 18.93
N MET A 235 22.82 6.99 18.15
CA MET A 235 22.09 6.00 17.35
C MET A 235 21.94 4.67 18.07
N TYR A 236 20.80 4.05 17.83
CA TYR A 236 20.42 2.74 18.35
C TYR A 236 20.04 1.81 17.21
N ARG A 237 20.28 0.52 17.40
CA ARG A 237 19.94 -0.56 16.48
C ARG A 237 18.98 -1.52 17.17
N CYS A 238 17.84 -1.76 16.56
CA CYS A 238 16.91 -2.80 17.02
C CYS A 238 17.56 -4.18 16.85
N LYS A 239 17.51 -5.02 17.89
CA LYS A 239 18.07 -6.38 17.83
C LYS A 239 17.12 -7.41 17.23
N SER A 240 15.83 -7.09 17.09
CA SER A 240 14.87 -7.97 16.41
C SER A 240 15.38 -8.31 15.01
N LYS A 241 15.52 -9.62 14.73
CA LYS A 241 16.00 -10.13 13.45
C LYS A 241 15.10 -9.69 12.31
N GLY A 242 13.78 -9.55 12.52
CA GLY A 242 12.84 -9.07 11.50
C GLY A 242 13.01 -7.58 11.19
N CYS A 243 13.29 -6.77 12.20
CA CYS A 243 13.36 -5.32 12.08
C CYS A 243 14.78 -4.82 11.73
N ARG A 244 15.77 -4.98 12.62
CA ARG A 244 17.16 -4.47 12.43
C ARG A 244 17.26 -2.97 12.09
N ALA A 245 16.19 -2.22 12.29
CA ALA A 245 16.14 -0.80 11.97
C ALA A 245 17.01 0.03 12.91
N THR A 246 17.31 1.25 12.48
CA THR A 246 17.96 2.24 13.34
C THR A 246 16.95 3.20 13.93
N SER A 247 17.22 3.65 15.15
CA SER A 247 16.46 4.69 15.85
C SER A 247 17.43 5.75 16.37
N ARG A 248 17.01 7.00 16.29
CA ARG A 248 17.74 8.15 16.84
C ARG A 248 17.26 8.40 18.27
N GLY A 249 18.18 8.58 19.22
CA GLY A 249 17.82 8.96 20.59
C GLY A 249 17.17 10.35 20.68
N LYS A 250 16.36 10.58 21.72
CA LYS A 250 15.64 11.84 21.95
C LYS A 250 16.57 12.99 22.37
N ARG A 251 17.57 12.71 23.22
CA ARG A 251 18.47 13.73 23.79
C ARG A 251 19.70 13.95 22.91
N ALA A 252 20.00 15.22 22.62
CA ALA A 252 21.24 15.60 21.98
C ALA A 252 22.43 15.31 22.91
N GLN A 253 23.52 14.79 22.35
CA GLN A 253 24.75 14.47 23.07
C GLN A 253 25.79 15.57 22.92
N ARG A 254 25.78 16.30 21.79
CA ARG A 254 26.62 17.47 21.52
C ARG A 254 25.81 18.48 20.70
N SER A 255 26.10 19.76 20.86
CA SER A 255 25.54 20.85 20.06
C SER A 255 26.65 21.61 19.33
N SER A 256 26.27 22.35 18.28
CA SER A 256 27.14 23.29 17.55
C SER A 256 27.23 24.67 18.23
N GLU A 257 26.65 24.83 19.42
CA GLU A 257 26.73 26.08 20.16
C GLU A 257 28.18 26.37 20.51
N LEU A 258 28.64 27.56 20.15
CA LEU A 258 29.93 28.07 20.58
C LEU A 258 29.83 28.25 22.10
N ARG A 259 30.61 27.49 22.86
CA ARG A 259 30.66 27.66 24.33
C ARG A 259 31.00 29.12 24.61
N PRO A 260 30.27 29.82 25.50
CA PRO A 260 30.71 31.12 25.98
C PRO A 260 32.11 30.95 26.58
N VAL A 261 33.04 31.83 26.20
CA VAL A 261 34.37 31.94 26.81
C VAL A 261 34.21 32.56 28.19
#